data_AF-A0A956FZE5-F1
#
_entry.id   AF-A0A956FZE5-F1
#
_cell.length_a   1.000
_cell.length_b   1.000
_cell.length_c   1.000
_cell.angle_alpha   90.00
_cell.angle_beta   90.00
_cell.angle_gamma   90.00
#
_symmetry.space_group_name_H-M   'P 1'
#
loop_
_entity.id
_entity.type
_entity.pdbx_description
1 polymer ?
#
loop_
_entity_poly.entity_id
_entity_poly.type
_entity_poly.pdbx_seq_one_letter_code
_entity_poly.pdbx_strand_id
1 'polypeptide(L)'
;TFVAKRNTPLDGQPFLGVKEAEARLQRIRSGLRGKVELRPQSPRWAYIEYLLAQWGPESGHAALRAVHAGGRYADWVRAFKETPNEPRTLRFGDEEARARRRGFAADTRSRLPVLSNPPL
;
A
#
# COMPACT_ATOMS: atom_id res chain seq x y z
N THR A 1 -1.20 -0.44 9.74
CA THR A 1 -2.01 0.02 8.58
C THR A 1 -1.46 -0.61 7.33
N PHE A 2 -2.28 -0.83 6.30
CA PHE A 2 -1.81 -1.35 5.02
C PHE A 2 -1.63 -0.20 4.02
N VAL A 3 -0.55 -0.22 3.24
CA VAL A 3 -0.24 0.78 2.22
C VAL A 3 -0.05 0.07 0.89
N ALA A 4 -1.00 0.27 -0.04
CA ALA A 4 -0.89 -0.23 -1.41
C ALA A 4 0.31 0.41 -2.12
N LYS A 5 1.21 -0.43 -2.65
CA LYS A 5 2.43 0.03 -3.32
C LYS A 5 2.31 -0.10 -4.84
N ARG A 6 2.95 0.83 -5.54
CA ARG A 6 3.00 0.87 -6.99
C ARG A 6 3.54 -0.44 -7.57
N ASN A 7 2.90 -0.93 -8.62
CA ASN A 7 3.28 -2.16 -9.35
C ASN A 7 3.35 -3.42 -8.46
N THR A 8 2.64 -3.44 -7.33
CA THR A 8 2.44 -4.66 -6.52
C THR A 8 1.05 -5.25 -6.78
N PRO A 9 0.76 -6.51 -6.43
CA PRO A 9 -0.56 -7.11 -6.67
C PRO A 9 -1.73 -6.33 -6.04
N LEU A 10 -1.48 -5.63 -4.93
CA LEU A 10 -2.49 -4.80 -4.24
C LEU A 10 -2.41 -3.32 -4.66
N ASP A 11 -1.75 -3.00 -5.77
CA ASP A 11 -1.69 -1.64 -6.28
C ASP A 11 -3.09 -1.10 -6.64
N GLY A 12 -3.30 0.19 -6.41
CA GLY A 12 -4.59 0.86 -6.62
C GLY A 12 -5.64 0.59 -5.53
N GLN A 13 -5.39 -0.32 -4.59
CA GLN A 13 -6.34 -0.56 -3.50
C GLN A 13 -6.52 0.70 -2.64
N PRO A 14 -7.77 1.02 -2.22
CA PRO A 14 -8.03 2.22 -1.45
C PRO A 14 -7.40 2.14 -0.05
N PHE A 15 -6.91 3.28 0.45
CA PHE A 15 -6.50 3.37 1.85
C PHE A 15 -7.73 3.38 2.76
N LEU A 16 -7.67 2.61 3.85
CA LEU A 16 -8.76 2.46 4.82
C LEU A 16 -9.27 3.80 5.41
N GLY A 17 -8.40 4.80 5.47
CA GLY A 17 -8.68 6.09 6.09
C GLY A 17 -8.09 6.19 7.49
N VAL A 18 -7.59 7.38 7.83
CA VAL A 18 -6.86 7.62 9.08
C VAL A 18 -7.72 7.37 10.32
N LYS A 19 -8.95 7.90 10.34
CA LYS A 19 -9.86 7.77 11.49
C LYS A 19 -10.24 6.31 11.75
N GLU A 20 -10.58 5.56 10.70
CA GLU A 20 -10.95 4.16 10.84
C GLU A 20 -9.76 3.30 11.29
N ALA A 21 -8.57 3.56 10.72
CA ALA A 21 -7.35 2.90 11.15
C ALA A 21 -6.99 3.20 12.63
N GLU A 22 -7.10 4.45 13.07
CA GLU A 22 -6.92 4.84 14.47
C GLU A 22 -7.92 4.10 15.38
N ALA A 23 -9.20 4.03 15.00
CA ALA A 23 -10.22 3.31 15.77
C ALA A 23 -9.93 1.80 15.88
N ARG A 24 -9.46 1.16 14.80
CA ARG A 24 -9.06 -0.26 14.83
C ARG A 24 -7.88 -0.49 15.77
N LEU A 25 -6.86 0.37 15.72
CA LEU A 25 -5.71 0.30 16.63
C LEU A 25 -6.14 0.46 18.10
N GLN A 26 -7.08 1.36 18.39
CA GLN A 26 -7.61 1.50 19.75
C GLN A 26 -8.36 0.25 20.21
N ARG A 27 -9.20 -0.34 19.35
CA ARG A 27 -9.89 -1.59 19.68
C ARG A 27 -8.91 -2.72 19.99
N ILE A 28 -7.84 -2.84 19.21
CA ILE A 28 -6.76 -3.83 19.45
C ILE A 28 -6.08 -3.57 20.79
N ARG A 29 -5.68 -2.33 21.07
CA ARG A 29 -5.03 -1.95 22.34
C ARG A 29 -5.91 -2.27 23.55
N SER A 30 -7.19 -1.91 23.48
CA SER A 30 -8.16 -2.20 24.53
C SER A 30 -8.38 -3.71 24.73
N GLY A 31 -8.46 -4.49 23.64
CA GLY A 31 -8.62 -5.94 23.71
C GLY A 31 -7.41 -6.66 24.32
N LEU A 32 -6.21 -6.16 24.07
CA LEU A 32 -4.97 -6.75 24.57
C LEU A 32 -4.68 -6.40 26.03
N ARG A 33 -5.30 -5.35 26.59
CA ARG A 33 -5.21 -4.97 28.01
C ARG A 33 -3.76 -4.88 28.53
N GLY A 34 -2.84 -4.38 27.70
CA GLY A 34 -1.43 -4.22 28.05
C GLY A 34 -0.63 -5.52 28.17
N LYS A 35 -1.20 -6.68 27.81
CA LYS A 35 -0.49 -7.98 27.85
C LYS A 35 0.64 -8.11 26.84
N VAL A 36 0.66 -7.24 25.82
CA VAL A 36 1.69 -7.23 24.78
C VAL A 36 2.10 -5.79 24.48
N GLU A 37 3.37 -5.61 24.12
CA GLU A 37 3.86 -4.36 23.57
C GLU A 37 3.36 -4.17 22.13
N LEU A 38 2.80 -2.99 21.83
CA LEU A 38 2.30 -2.65 20.50
C LEU A 38 3.17 -1.59 19.84
N ARG A 39 3.66 -1.89 18.63
CA ARG A 39 4.42 -0.96 17.78
C ARG A 39 3.70 -0.72 16.44
N PRO A 40 2.51 -0.09 16.45
CA PRO A 40 1.80 0.16 15.20
C PRO A 40 2.48 1.27 14.40
N GLN A 41 2.46 1.15 13.07
CA GLN A 41 2.73 2.27 12.19
C GLN A 41 1.66 3.36 12.37
N SER A 42 2.07 4.63 12.37
CA SER A 42 1.16 5.78 12.44
C SER A 42 0.20 5.80 11.24
N PRO A 43 -1.13 5.78 11.44
CA PRO A 43 -2.09 5.86 10.34
C PRO A 43 -1.99 7.13 9.50
N ARG A 44 -1.63 8.25 10.13
CA ARG A 44 -1.42 9.54 9.44
C ARG A 44 -0.26 9.46 8.47
N TRP A 45 0.88 8.95 8.92
CA TRP A 45 2.06 8.81 8.06
C TRP A 45 1.88 7.72 7.02
N ALA A 46 1.18 6.64 7.34
CA ALA A 46 0.80 5.62 6.37
C ALA A 46 -0.11 6.18 5.25
N TYR A 47 -0.98 7.15 5.56
CA TYR A 47 -1.77 7.84 4.54
C TYR A 47 -0.89 8.69 3.61
N ILE A 48 0.10 9.40 4.14
CA ILE A 48 1.06 10.15 3.30
C ILE A 48 1.88 9.20 2.43
N GLU A 49 2.34 8.09 2.99
CA GLU A 49 3.04 7.04 2.26
C GLU A 49 2.17 6.42 1.15
N TYR A 50 0.87 6.26 1.41
CA TYR A 50 -0.10 5.84 0.42
C TYR A 50 -0.22 6.86 -0.72
N LEU A 51 -0.37 8.15 -0.42
CA LEU A 51 -0.42 9.19 -1.47
C LEU A 51 0.83 9.16 -2.35
N LEU A 52 2.02 9.10 -1.73
CA LEU A 52 3.30 8.99 -2.45
C LEU A 52 3.38 7.71 -3.31
N ALA A 53 2.85 6.59 -2.82
CA ALA A 53 2.88 5.33 -3.56
C ALA A 53 1.90 5.32 -4.73
N GLN A 54 0.78 6.03 -4.62
CA GLN A 54 -0.30 6.00 -5.61
C GLN A 54 -0.18 7.08 -6.69
N TRP A 55 0.55 8.15 -6.44
CA TRP A 55 0.69 9.29 -7.35
C TRP A 55 1.93 9.18 -8.25
N GLY A 56 2.03 10.09 -9.22
CA GLY A 56 3.16 10.22 -10.14
C GLY A 56 4.27 11.16 -9.63
N PRO A 57 5.18 11.61 -10.53
CA PRO A 57 6.28 12.50 -10.20
C PRO A 57 5.86 13.82 -9.52
N GLU A 58 4.65 14.31 -9.78
CA GLU A 58 4.06 15.51 -9.18
C GLU A 58 3.99 15.41 -7.64
N SER A 59 3.91 14.20 -7.10
CA SER A 59 3.99 13.94 -5.66
C SER A 59 5.32 14.39 -5.05
N GLY A 60 6.41 14.39 -5.82
CA GLY A 60 7.72 14.91 -5.41
C GLY A 60 7.68 16.43 -5.19
N HIS A 61 7.02 17.18 -6.07
CA HIS A 61 6.80 18.62 -5.88
C HIS A 61 5.91 18.90 -4.66
N ALA A 62 4.86 18.09 -4.46
CA ALA A 62 4.02 18.17 -3.27
C ALA A 62 4.83 17.93 -1.98
N ALA A 63 5.69 16.92 -1.98
CA ALA A 63 6.57 16.59 -0.86
C ALA A 63 7.54 17.74 -0.53
N LEU A 64 8.20 18.33 -1.55
CA LEU A 64 9.08 19.48 -1.36
C LEU A 64 8.34 20.67 -0.72
N ARG A 65 7.13 20.99 -1.22
CA ARG A 65 6.31 22.06 -0.63
C ARG A 65 5.91 21.76 0.82
N ALA A 66 5.51 20.53 1.11
CA ALA A 66 5.13 20.11 2.46
C ALA A 66 6.29 20.24 3.45
N VAL A 67 7.49 19.80 3.05
CA VAL A 67 8.71 19.89 3.87
C VAL A 67 9.10 21.35 4.11
N HIS A 68 9.14 22.19 3.06
CA HIS A 68 9.44 23.61 3.20
C HIS A 68 8.42 24.37 4.06
N ALA A 69 7.16 23.92 4.09
CA ALA A 69 6.11 24.50 4.95
C ALA A 69 6.19 24.07 6.42
N GLY A 70 7.15 23.22 6.80
CA GLY A 70 7.36 22.75 8.18
C GLY A 70 7.17 21.25 8.38
N GLY A 71 6.74 20.51 7.36
CA GLY A 71 6.77 19.05 7.33
C GLY A 71 5.77 18.34 8.26
N ARG A 72 4.79 19.04 8.87
CA ARG A 72 3.78 18.39 9.71
C ARG A 72 2.75 17.69 8.84
N TYR A 73 2.03 16.72 9.39
CA TYR A 73 0.99 15.97 8.67
C TYR A 73 -0.01 16.87 7.92
N ALA A 74 -0.45 17.98 8.53
CA ALA A 74 -1.36 18.92 7.89
C ALA A 74 -0.74 19.63 6.67
N ASP A 75 0.57 19.91 6.71
CA ASP A 75 1.30 20.54 5.62
C ASP A 75 1.38 19.59 4.41
N TRP A 76 1.60 18.30 4.66
CA TRP A 76 1.52 17.24 3.65
C TRP A 76 0.12 17.10 3.03
N VAL A 77 -0.92 16.99 3.86
CA VAL A 77 -2.31 16.87 3.36
C VAL A 77 -2.69 18.09 2.51
N ARG A 78 -2.32 19.30 2.94
CA ARG A 78 -2.56 20.53 2.18
C ARG A 78 -1.81 20.52 0.85
N ALA A 79 -0.51 20.20 0.85
CA ALA A 79 0.30 20.21 -0.36
C ALA A 79 -0.22 19.22 -1.42
N PHE A 80 -0.64 18.02 -1.00
CA PHE A 80 -1.24 17.04 -1.91
C PHE A 80 -2.63 17.48 -2.41
N LYS A 81 -3.46 18.10 -1.57
CA LYS A 81 -4.76 18.66 -1.98
C LYS A 81 -4.62 19.73 -3.06
N GLU A 82 -3.56 20.54 -2.99
CA GLU A 82 -3.26 21.61 -3.94
C GLU A 82 -2.51 21.12 -5.19
N THR A 83 -2.08 19.87 -5.23
CA THR A 83 -1.39 19.29 -6.39
C THR A 83 -2.41 18.65 -7.33
N PRO A 84 -2.44 19.01 -8.62
CA PRO A 84 -3.21 18.26 -9.60
C PRO A 84 -2.72 16.81 -9.63
N ASN A 85 -3.65 15.85 -9.54
CA ASN A 85 -3.33 14.43 -9.65
C ASN A 85 -3.49 13.99 -11.11
N GLU A 86 -2.41 13.51 -11.72
CA GLU A 86 -2.50 12.89 -13.04
C GLU A 86 -2.89 11.41 -12.90
N PRO A 87 -4.02 10.98 -13.46
CA PRO A 87 -4.42 9.59 -13.39
C PRO A 87 -3.36 8.69 -14.03
N ARG A 88 -2.88 7.71 -13.28
CA ARG A 88 -1.97 6.69 -13.80
C ARG A 88 -2.73 5.43 -14.18
N THR A 89 -2.24 4.75 -15.21
CA THR A 89 -2.68 3.40 -15.54
C THR A 89 -2.12 2.41 -14.52
N LEU A 90 -2.98 1.60 -13.89
CA LEU A 90 -2.56 0.50 -13.04
C LEU A 90 -1.85 -0.55 -13.90
N ARG A 91 -0.66 -0.96 -13.46
CA ARG A 91 0.08 -2.06 -14.07
C ARG A 91 0.19 -3.17 -13.06
N PHE A 92 -0.61 -4.20 -13.28
CA PHE A 92 -0.48 -5.45 -12.56
C PHE A 92 0.58 -6.30 -13.25
N GLY A 93 1.28 -7.12 -12.45
CA GLY A 93 2.45 -7.87 -12.89
C GLY A 93 2.26 -8.51 -14.26
N ASP A 94 3.24 -8.30 -15.14
CA ASP A 94 3.37 -9.02 -16.40
C ASP A 94 4.03 -10.37 -16.18
N GLU A 95 3.96 -10.92 -14.96
CA GLU A 95 4.75 -12.07 -14.50
C GLU A 95 4.50 -13.29 -15.38
N GLU A 96 3.27 -13.51 -15.82
CA GLU A 96 2.92 -14.55 -16.78
C GLU A 96 3.58 -14.30 -18.14
N ALA A 97 3.52 -13.07 -18.66
CA ALA A 97 4.18 -12.71 -19.92
C ALA A 97 5.73 -12.72 -19.81
N ARG A 98 6.28 -12.38 -18.63
CA ARG A 98 7.71 -12.48 -18.32
C ARG A 98 8.14 -13.94 -18.18
N ALA A 99 7.33 -14.78 -17.55
CA ALA A 99 7.56 -16.22 -17.44
C ALA A 99 7.53 -16.88 -18.82
N ARG A 100 6.57 -16.51 -19.68
CA ARG A 100 6.52 -16.95 -21.09
C ARG A 100 7.76 -16.48 -21.87
N ARG A 101 8.12 -15.19 -21.80
CA ARG A 101 9.31 -14.65 -22.49
C ARG A 101 10.63 -15.28 -22.04
N ARG A 102 10.76 -15.63 -20.76
CA ARG A 102 11.98 -16.24 -20.20
C ARG A 102 11.98 -17.78 -20.25
N GLY A 103 10.97 -18.39 -20.87
CA GLY A 103 10.86 -19.85 -20.97
C GLY A 103 10.47 -20.56 -19.66
N PHE A 104 10.24 -19.83 -18.57
CA PHE A 104 9.77 -20.42 -17.30
C PHE A 104 8.36 -20.99 -17.38
N ALA A 105 7.51 -20.50 -18.30
CA ALA A 105 6.17 -21.03 -18.52
C ALA A 105 6.16 -22.37 -19.30
N ALA A 106 7.28 -22.79 -19.88
CA ALA A 106 7.40 -24.07 -20.57
C ALA A 106 7.68 -25.25 -19.61
N ASP A 107 8.02 -24.97 -18.34
CA ASP A 107 8.16 -26.00 -17.30
C ASP A 107 6.76 -26.39 -16.78
N THR A 108 6.15 -27.37 -17.43
CA THR A 108 4.84 -27.95 -17.05
C THR A 108 4.90 -28.83 -15.80
N ARG A 109 6.07 -29.00 -15.18
CA ARG A 109 6.19 -29.78 -13.94
C ARG A 109 5.68 -28.96 -12.77
N SER A 110 4.53 -29.36 -12.21
CA SER A 110 4.08 -28.88 -10.90
C SER A 110 5.15 -29.15 -9.85
N ARG A 111 5.87 -28.12 -9.41
CA ARG A 111 6.87 -28.21 -8.33
C ARG A 111 6.24 -28.21 -6.93
N LEU A 112 4.92 -28.03 -6.85
CA LEU A 112 4.16 -28.09 -5.61
C LEU A 112 3.32 -29.37 -5.63
N PRO A 113 3.32 -30.17 -4.55
CA PRO A 113 2.34 -31.23 -4.40
C PRO A 113 0.97 -30.55 -4.26
N VAL A 114 0.16 -30.57 -5.32
CA VAL A 114 -1.25 -30.21 -5.25
C VAL A 114 -1.90 -31.29 -4.39
N LEU A 115 -2.29 -30.94 -3.15
CA LEU A 115 -3.11 -31.83 -2.33
C LEU A 115 -4.41 -32.07 -3.09
N SER A 116 -4.61 -33.29 -3.58
CA SER A 116 -5.88 -33.70 -4.18
C SER A 116 -6.97 -33.56 -3.12
N ASN A 117 -7.99 -32.74 -3.42
CA ASN A 117 -9.19 -32.67 -2.60
C ASN A 117 -9.80 -34.08 -2.49
N PRO A 118 -10.19 -34.54 -1.29
CA PRO A 118 -10.93 -35.79 -1.17
C PRO A 118 -12.34 -35.65 -1.76
N PRO A 119 -12.91 -36.72 -2.32
CA PRO A 119 -14.28 -36.72 -2.83
C PRO A 119 -15.30 -36.55 -1.69
N LEU A 120 -16.42 -35.90 -2.02
CA LEU A 120 -17.56 -35.63 -1.14
C LEU A 120 -18.20 -36.90 -0.57
#